data_AF-A0A5W6RT31-F1
#
_entry.id   AF-A0A5W6RT31-F1
#
_cell.length_a   1.000
_cell.length_b   1.000
_cell.length_c   1.000
_cell.angle_alpha   90.00
_cell.angle_beta   90.00
_cell.angle_gamma   90.00
#
_symmetry.space_group_name_H-M   'P 1'
#
loop_
_entity.id
_entity.type
_entity.pdbx_description
1 polymer ?
#
loop_
_entity_poly.entity_id
_entity_poly.type
_entity_poly.pdbx_seq_one_letter_code
_entity_poly.pdbx_strand_id
1 'polypeptide(L)'
;MKIKMFFLTTAFITQSTYASELPVIPLRDLVNAALTHQPSVAVSYYETEKKNSDLDLSRAALYPTLDLTSGLNNNRKESSGTERNVENKVSLSYRITDFGVRGANIRKSEYER
;
A
#
# COMPACT_ATOMS: atom_id res chain seq x y z
N MET A 1 72.27 27.32 5.72
CA MET A 1 72.26 27.63 4.27
C MET A 1 72.35 26.31 3.52
N LYS A 2 71.43 25.87 2.65
CA LYS A 2 70.32 26.49 1.93
C LYS A 2 69.21 25.43 1.79
N ILE A 3 67.96 25.82 2.07
CA ILE A 3 66.75 25.04 1.81
C ILE A 3 66.48 25.03 0.30
N LYS A 4 66.24 23.86 -0.28
CA LYS A 4 65.77 23.72 -1.67
C LYS A 4 64.34 23.21 -1.64
N MET A 5 63.44 24.17 -1.79
CA MET A 5 61.99 24.05 -1.89
C MET A 5 61.65 23.32 -3.20
N PHE A 6 61.11 22.11 -3.11
CA PHE A 6 60.64 21.37 -4.30
C PHE A 6 59.15 21.66 -4.50
N PHE A 7 58.84 22.26 -5.64
CA PHE A 7 57.54 22.78 -6.00
C PHE A 7 56.49 21.68 -6.16
N LEU A 8 55.43 21.82 -5.38
CA LEU A 8 54.11 21.27 -5.61
C LEU A 8 53.60 21.75 -6.98
N THR A 9 53.43 20.85 -7.95
CA THR A 9 52.66 21.12 -9.16
C THR A 9 51.61 20.03 -9.36
N THR A 10 50.37 20.49 -9.22
CA THR A 10 49.11 19.87 -9.57
C THR A 10 49.11 19.33 -11.00
N ALA A 11 49.02 18.01 -11.15
CA ALA A 11 48.59 17.37 -12.40
C ALA A 11 47.14 16.90 -12.22
N PHE A 12 46.22 17.84 -12.35
CA PHE A 12 44.79 17.55 -12.49
C PHE A 12 44.45 17.69 -13.98
N ILE A 13 43.67 16.71 -14.48
CA ILE A 13 42.82 16.74 -15.67
C ILE A 13 43.52 16.57 -17.02
N THR A 14 43.53 15.33 -17.53
CA THR A 14 43.19 15.03 -18.94
C THR A 14 42.73 13.56 -19.06
N GLN A 15 41.59 13.23 -18.46
CA GLN A 15 40.82 12.08 -18.94
C GLN A 15 39.71 12.63 -19.81
N SER A 16 39.90 12.58 -21.13
CA SER A 16 38.83 12.77 -22.09
C SER A 16 37.85 11.61 -21.92
N THR A 17 36.79 11.83 -21.16
CA THR A 17 35.63 10.94 -21.17
C THR A 17 34.93 11.14 -22.51
N TYR A 18 35.27 10.31 -23.50
CA TYR A 18 34.43 10.17 -24.67
C TYR A 18 33.07 9.68 -24.21
N ALA A 19 32.00 10.40 -24.56
CA ALA A 19 30.66 9.88 -24.45
C ALA A 19 30.58 8.66 -25.38
N SER A 20 30.63 7.46 -24.80
CA SER A 20 30.34 6.22 -25.51
C SER A 20 29.02 6.39 -26.24
N GLU A 21 28.99 6.00 -27.52
CA GLU A 21 27.74 5.94 -28.28
C GLU A 21 26.67 5.24 -27.44
N LEU A 22 25.49 5.87 -27.36
CA LEU A 22 24.39 5.33 -26.58
C LEU A 22 24.13 3.89 -27.07
N PRO A 23 24.17 2.88 -26.19
CA PRO A 23 23.90 1.52 -26.61
C PRO A 23 22.51 1.51 -27.27
N VAL A 24 22.46 1.02 -28.51
CA VAL A 24 21.20 0.88 -29.26
C VAL A 24 20.42 -0.26 -28.61
N ILE A 25 19.61 0.09 -27.61
CA ILE A 25 18.71 -0.87 -26.95
C ILE A 25 17.50 -1.06 -27.88
N PRO A 26 17.15 -2.30 -28.24
CA PRO A 26 15.98 -2.55 -29.07
C PRO A 26 14.72 -2.08 -28.34
N LEU A 27 13.78 -1.47 -29.09
CA LEU A 27 12.54 -0.91 -28.54
C LEU A 27 11.76 -1.90 -27.66
N ARG A 28 11.78 -3.19 -28.04
CA ARG A 28 11.14 -4.26 -27.28
C ARG A 28 11.66 -4.36 -25.85
N ASP A 29 12.96 -4.21 -25.65
CA ASP A 29 13.58 -4.34 -24.32
C ASP A 29 13.28 -3.11 -23.46
N LEU A 30 13.21 -1.92 -24.07
CA LEU A 30 12.75 -0.69 -23.41
C LEU A 30 11.28 -0.80 -22.98
N VAL A 31 10.41 -1.35 -23.82
CA VAL A 31 9.00 -1.58 -23.47
C VAL A 31 8.87 -2.59 -22.32
N ASN A 32 9.61 -3.70 -22.36
CA ASN A 32 9.61 -4.68 -21.28
C ASN A 32 10.12 -4.08 -19.96
N ALA A 33 11.20 -3.30 -20.02
CA ALA A 33 11.73 -2.59 -18.86
C ALA A 33 10.73 -1.57 -18.32
N ALA A 34 10.03 -0.83 -19.19
CA ALA A 34 8.97 0.10 -18.80
C ALA A 34 7.79 -0.64 -18.14
N LEU A 35 7.29 -1.74 -18.71
CA LEU A 35 6.22 -2.53 -18.09
C LEU A 35 6.60 -3.08 -16.70
N THR A 36 7.88 -3.34 -16.48
CA THR A 36 8.38 -3.92 -15.22
C THR A 36 8.68 -2.86 -14.16
N HIS A 37 9.20 -1.70 -14.56
CA HIS A 37 9.75 -0.70 -13.62
C HIS A 37 8.98 0.63 -13.59
N GLN A 38 8.07 0.88 -14.53
CA GLN A 38 7.33 2.14 -14.58
C GLN A 38 6.35 2.21 -13.40
N PRO A 39 6.44 3.24 -12.53
CA PRO A 39 5.58 3.38 -11.37
C PRO A 39 4.08 3.44 -11.71
N SER A 40 3.72 4.04 -12.84
CA SER A 40 2.31 4.14 -13.26
C SER A 40 1.67 2.78 -13.54
N VAL A 41 2.44 1.79 -14.01
CA VAL A 41 1.96 0.42 -14.22
C VAL A 41 1.71 -0.26 -12.87
N ALA A 42 2.63 -0.09 -11.92
CA ALA A 42 2.45 -0.59 -10.56
C ALA A 42 1.24 0.04 -9.87
N VAL A 43 1.03 1.36 -9.99
CA VAL A 43 -0.14 2.06 -9.43
C VAL A 43 -1.43 1.48 -10.01
N SER A 44 -1.52 1.35 -11.35
CA SER A 44 -2.71 0.79 -12.00
C SER A 44 -2.99 -0.65 -11.58
N TYR A 45 -1.94 -1.46 -11.38
CA TYR A 45 -2.06 -2.82 -10.85
C TYR A 45 -2.69 -2.81 -9.45
N TYR A 46 -2.16 -2.01 -8.51
CA TYR A 46 -2.70 -1.93 -7.16
C TYR A 46 -4.10 -1.32 -7.08
N GLU A 47 -4.42 -0.38 -7.97
CA GLU A 47 -5.78 0.14 -8.11
C GLU A 47 -6.76 -0.95 -8.54
N THR A 48 -6.35 -1.79 -9.50
CA THR A 48 -7.15 -2.94 -9.95
C THR A 48 -7.35 -3.95 -8.82
N GLU A 49 -6.28 -4.27 -8.08
CA GLU A 49 -6.36 -5.19 -6.93
C GLU A 49 -7.24 -4.65 -5.81
N LYS A 50 -7.18 -3.33 -5.54
CA LYS A 50 -8.08 -2.68 -4.58
C LYS A 50 -9.54 -2.84 -5.00
N LYS A 51 -9.87 -2.59 -6.26
CA LYS A 51 -11.24 -2.73 -6.78
C LYS A 51 -11.74 -4.17 -6.70
N ASN A 52 -10.86 -5.17 -6.94
CA ASN A 52 -11.19 -6.57 -6.74
C ASN A 52 -11.57 -6.85 -5.27
N SER A 53 -10.79 -6.33 -4.32
CA SER A 53 -11.08 -6.43 -2.88
C SER A 53 -12.41 -5.76 -2.50
N ASP A 54 -12.71 -4.57 -3.04
CA ASP A 54 -13.97 -3.86 -2.80
C ASP A 54 -15.20 -4.65 -3.29
N LEU A 55 -15.04 -5.37 -4.40
CA LEU A 55 -16.06 -6.27 -4.93
C LEU A 55 -16.24 -7.52 -4.05
N ASP A 56 -15.15 -8.09 -3.52
CA ASP A 56 -15.23 -9.20 -2.57
C ASP A 56 -15.88 -8.77 -1.24
N LEU A 57 -15.60 -7.57 -0.75
CA LEU A 57 -16.30 -6.98 0.40
C LEU A 57 -17.80 -6.82 0.13
N SER A 58 -18.16 -6.38 -1.06
CA SER A 58 -19.57 -6.24 -1.47
C SER A 58 -20.28 -7.59 -1.54
N ARG A 59 -19.59 -8.65 -1.97
CA ARG A 59 -20.09 -10.03 -1.97
C ARG A 59 -20.20 -10.61 -0.55
N ALA A 60 -19.25 -10.29 0.32
CA ALA A 60 -19.25 -10.73 1.72
C ALA A 60 -20.52 -10.27 2.48
N ALA A 61 -21.09 -9.12 2.10
CA ALA A 61 -22.33 -8.60 2.69
C ALA A 61 -23.57 -9.51 2.51
N LEU A 62 -23.51 -10.51 1.60
CA LEU A 62 -24.57 -11.51 1.45
C LEU A 62 -24.61 -12.54 2.59
N TYR A 63 -23.51 -12.66 3.33
CA TYR A 63 -23.35 -13.65 4.41
C TYR A 63 -23.53 -13.01 5.79
N PRO A 64 -23.84 -13.80 6.83
CA PRO A 64 -23.89 -13.30 8.20
C PRO A 64 -22.51 -12.87 8.70
N THR A 65 -22.47 -11.90 9.61
CA THR A 65 -21.25 -11.48 10.30
C THR A 65 -21.24 -12.05 11.71
N LEU A 66 -20.11 -12.64 12.11
CA LEU A 66 -19.86 -13.13 13.45
C LEU A 66 -18.70 -12.34 14.04
N ASP A 67 -19.00 -11.49 15.01
CA ASP A 67 -18.03 -10.61 15.64
C ASP A 67 -17.75 -11.06 17.08
N LEU A 68 -16.47 -11.10 17.44
CA LEU A 68 -16.01 -11.33 18.81
C LEU A 68 -15.38 -10.03 19.31
N THR A 69 -15.94 -9.47 20.36
CA THR A 69 -15.41 -8.27 21.04
C THR A 69 -14.96 -8.66 22.44
N SER A 70 -13.73 -8.30 22.80
CA SER A 70 -13.21 -8.40 24.16
C SER A 70 -12.70 -7.03 24.59
N GLY A 71 -13.15 -6.56 25.75
CA GLY A 71 -12.85 -5.23 26.26
C GLY A 71 -12.57 -5.25 27.75
N LEU A 72 -11.60 -4.45 28.17
CA LEU A 72 -11.31 -4.15 29.57
C LEU A 72 -11.66 -2.68 29.80
N ASN A 73 -12.59 -2.41 30.72
CA ASN A 73 -12.96 -1.06 31.09
C ASN A 73 -12.63 -0.79 32.56
N ASN A 74 -11.80 0.22 32.83
CA ASN A 74 -11.43 0.63 34.18
C ASN A 74 -11.97 2.03 34.45
N ASN A 75 -13.05 2.12 35.21
CA ASN A 75 -13.61 3.39 35.64
C ASN A 75 -13.21 3.66 37.09
N ARG A 76 -12.49 4.77 37.32
CA ARG A 76 -12.26 5.29 38.66
C ARG A 76 -13.38 6.27 38.99
N LYS A 77 -14.19 5.96 39.99
CA LYS A 77 -15.20 6.88 40.53
C LYS A 77 -14.62 7.57 41.75
N GLU A 78 -14.59 8.91 41.75
CA GLU A 78 -14.01 9.72 42.84
C GLU A 78 -14.59 9.42 44.23
N SER A 79 -15.82 8.89 44.30
CA SER A 79 -16.53 8.62 45.56
C SER A 79 -16.66 7.13 45.92
N SER A 80 -16.31 6.19 45.04
CA SER A 80 -16.60 4.76 45.27
C SER A 80 -15.70 3.85 44.43
N GLY A 81 -14.45 3.69 44.88
CA GLY A 81 -13.55 2.62 44.45
C GLY A 81 -13.13 2.62 42.96
N THR A 82 -12.25 1.67 42.64
CA THR A 82 -11.88 1.37 41.25
C THR A 82 -12.82 0.27 40.73
N GLU A 83 -13.62 0.59 39.72
CA GLU A 83 -14.48 -0.38 39.03
C GLU A 83 -13.74 -0.92 37.81
N ARG A 84 -13.44 -2.22 37.84
CA ARG A 84 -12.81 -2.93 36.72
C ARG A 84 -13.83 -3.88 36.12
N ASN A 85 -14.21 -3.63 34.88
CA ASN A 85 -15.11 -4.47 34.12
C ASN A 85 -14.36 -5.17 32.98
N VAL A 86 -14.66 -6.44 32.79
CA VAL A 86 -14.16 -7.25 31.68
C VAL A 86 -15.36 -7.72 30.90
N GLU A 87 -15.50 -7.27 29.65
CA GLU A 87 -16.61 -7.64 28.79
C GLU A 87 -16.10 -8.48 27.63
N ASN A 88 -16.68 -9.67 27.46
CA ASN A 88 -16.48 -10.51 26.30
C ASN A 88 -17.84 -10.72 25.66
N LYS A 89 -17.99 -10.34 24.39
CA LYS A 89 -19.25 -10.39 23.65
C LYS A 89 -19.04 -11.07 22.31
N VAL A 90 -19.93 -12.00 21.99
CA VAL A 90 -20.04 -12.59 20.65
C VAL A 90 -21.35 -12.10 20.05
N SER A 91 -21.32 -11.55 18.84
CA SER A 91 -22.51 -11.08 18.14
C SER A 91 -22.61 -11.68 16.74
N LEU A 92 -23.76 -12.28 16.44
CA LEU A 92 -24.11 -12.77 15.10
C LEU A 92 -25.17 -11.84 14.50
N SER A 93 -24.87 -11.24 13.36
CA SER A 93 -25.78 -10.35 12.64
C SER A 93 -26.07 -10.87 11.24
N TYR A 94 -27.37 -10.96 10.89
CA TYR A 94 -27.79 -11.35 9.56
C TYR A 94 -28.99 -10.54 9.10
N ARG A 95 -28.88 -9.89 7.93
CA ARG A 95 -29.97 -9.17 7.30
C ARG A 95 -30.76 -10.11 6.39
N ILE A 96 -31.99 -10.42 6.79
CA ILE A 96 -32.88 -11.33 6.07
C ILE A 96 -33.47 -10.66 4.83
N THR A 97 -33.95 -9.42 4.98
CA THR A 97 -34.62 -8.68 3.90
C THR A 97 -33.95 -7.33 3.66
N ASP A 98 -33.56 -7.09 2.41
CA ASP A 98 -32.93 -5.84 1.98
C ASP A 98 -33.42 -5.37 0.60
N PHE A 99 -34.53 -5.93 0.09
CA PHE A 99 -35.18 -5.53 -1.17
C PHE A 99 -34.23 -5.42 -2.38
N GLY A 100 -33.18 -6.24 -2.42
CA GLY A 100 -32.20 -6.27 -3.52
C GLY A 100 -31.08 -5.24 -3.43
N VAL A 101 -30.97 -4.48 -2.33
CA VAL A 101 -29.91 -3.47 -2.12
C VAL A 101 -28.52 -4.08 -2.21
N ARG A 102 -28.25 -5.22 -1.57
CA ARG A 102 -26.94 -5.90 -1.67
C ARG A 102 -26.62 -6.33 -3.09
N GLY A 103 -27.60 -6.86 -3.81
CA GLY A 103 -27.43 -7.24 -5.22
C GLY A 103 -27.17 -6.04 -6.14
N ALA A 104 -27.77 -4.88 -5.85
CA ALA A 104 -27.46 -3.64 -6.57
C ALA A 104 -26.04 -3.14 -6.26
N ASN A 105 -25.60 -3.23 -5.00
CA ASN A 105 -24.25 -2.83 -4.61
C ASN A 105 -23.16 -3.71 -5.25
N ILE A 106 -23.36 -5.03 -5.30
CA ILE A 106 -22.43 -5.94 -5.99
C ILE A 106 -22.31 -5.60 -7.48
N ARG A 107 -23.44 -5.39 -8.15
CA ARG A 107 -23.45 -5.00 -9.58
C ARG A 107 -22.74 -3.66 -9.80
N LYS A 108 -22.94 -2.70 -8.90
CA LYS A 108 -22.23 -1.42 -8.95
C LYS A 108 -20.71 -1.63 -8.86
N SER A 109 -20.23 -2.41 -7.90
CA SER A 109 -18.80 -2.73 -7.75
C SER A 109 -18.24 -3.52 -8.94
N GLU A 110 -19.05 -4.36 -9.59
CA GLU A 110 -18.66 -5.08 -10.82
C GLU A 110 -18.40 -4.13 -12.00
N TYR A 111 -19.18 -3.04 -12.13
CA TYR A 111 -18.95 -2.02 -13.17
C TYR A 111 -17.78 -1.08 -12.84
N GLU A 112 -17.42 -0.94 -11.57
CA GLU A 112 -16.33 -0.06 -11.13
C GLU A 112 -14.96 -0.73 -11.19
N ARG A 113 -14.89 -2.04 -11.43
CA ARG A 113 -13.67 -2.82 -11.65
C ARG A 113 -12.92 -2.32 -12.90
#